data_AF-A0A231NWR3-F1
#
_entry.id   AF-A0A231NWR3-F1
#
_cell.length_a   1.000
_cell.length_b   1.000
_cell.length_c   1.000
_cell.angle_alpha   90.00
_cell.angle_beta   90.00
_cell.angle_gamma   90.00
#
_symmetry.space_group_name_H-M   'P 1'
#
loop_
_entity.id
_entity.type
_entity.pdbx_description
1 polymer ?
#
loop_
_entity_poly.entity_id
_entity_poly.type
_entity_poly.pdbx_seq_one_letter_code
_entity_poly.pdbx_strand_id
1 'polypeptide(L)' 'MKYQCINEFEIQLCDENCNEVENKFGYVLIGSIWEICDYDYTDGDVHLALISGCDDFGWIEITQEHFKENFIEIGE' A
#
# COMPACT_ATOMS: atom_id res chain seq x y z
N MET A 1 9.44 -9.08 4.13
CA MET A 1 10.35 -7.91 4.15
C MET A 1 9.50 -6.69 4.44
N LYS A 2 9.95 -5.82 5.35
CA LYS A 2 9.17 -4.65 5.76
C LYS A 2 9.60 -3.39 5.03
N TYR A 3 8.62 -2.56 4.75
CA TYR A 3 8.78 -1.30 4.05
C TYR A 3 8.16 -0.18 4.86
N GLN A 4 8.82 0.97 4.88
CA GLN A 4 8.31 2.18 5.49
C GLN A 4 7.87 3.16 4.41
N CYS A 5 6.67 3.70 4.54
CA CYS A 5 6.19 4.78 3.70
C CYS A 5 6.96 6.07 4.01
N ILE A 6 7.51 6.73 2.98
CA ILE A 6 8.33 7.94 3.10
C ILE A 6 7.64 9.21 2.60
N ASN A 7 6.55 9.06 1.84
CA ASN A 7 5.74 10.17 1.33
C ASN A 7 4.26 9.88 1.61
N GLU A 8 3.51 10.88 2.05
CA GLU A 8 2.06 10.72 2.25
C GLU A 8 1.34 10.80 0.92
N PHE A 9 0.39 9.90 0.69
CA PHE A 9 -0.45 9.91 -0.52
C PHE A 9 -1.84 9.36 -0.22
N GLU A 10 -2.80 9.75 -1.07
CA GLU A 10 -4.17 9.21 -1.03
C GLU A 10 -4.35 8.15 -2.10
N ILE A 11 -5.14 7.12 -1.79
CA ILE A 11 -5.57 6.12 -2.76
C ILE A 11 -7.07 5.87 -2.64
N GLN A 12 -7.66 5.40 -3.75
CA GLN A 12 -9.03 4.91 -3.77
C GLN A 12 -9.14 3.69 -2.86
N LEU A 13 -10.17 3.65 -2.01
CA LEU A 13 -10.48 2.48 -1.20
C LEU A 13 -11.09 1.38 -2.06
N CYS A 14 -10.60 0.15 -1.89
CA CYS A 14 -11.19 -1.05 -2.48
C CYS A 14 -12.00 -1.84 -1.45
N ASP A 15 -13.07 -2.49 -1.89
CA ASP A 15 -13.82 -3.44 -1.08
C ASP A 15 -13.14 -4.83 -1.01
N GLU A 16 -13.76 -5.78 -0.31
CA GLU A 16 -13.26 -7.15 -0.16
C GLU A 16 -13.13 -7.94 -1.47
N ASN A 17 -13.73 -7.45 -2.55
CA ASN A 17 -13.68 -8.04 -3.89
C ASN A 17 -12.76 -7.26 -4.83
N CYS A 18 -11.88 -6.41 -4.29
CA CYS A 18 -10.98 -5.53 -5.04
C CYS A 18 -11.71 -4.54 -5.98
N ASN A 19 -12.96 -4.17 -5.67
CA ASN A 19 -13.65 -3.12 -6.43
C ASN A 19 -13.47 -1.77 -5.77
N GLU A 20 -13.20 -0.75 -6.58
CA GLU A 20 -13.17 0.64 -6.12
C GLU A 20 -14.51 1.04 -5.49
N VAL A 21 -14.45 1.61 -4.29
CA VAL A 21 -15.63 2.17 -3.63
C VAL A 21 -15.74 3.64 -4.02
N GLU A 22 -16.70 3.98 -4.88
CA GLU A 22 -16.88 5.34 -5.39
C GLU A 22 -16.81 6.42 -4.29
N ASN A 23 -16.01 7.46 -4.54
CA ASN A 23 -15.81 8.63 -3.68
C ASN A 23 -15.27 8.31 -2.26
N LYS A 24 -14.67 7.14 -2.05
CA LYS A 24 -13.95 6.83 -0.81
C LYS A 24 -12.46 6.71 -1.06
N PHE A 25 -11.71 7.53 -0.33
CA PHE A 25 -10.26 7.54 -0.33
C PHE A 25 -9.77 7.28 1.09
N GLY A 26 -8.60 6.67 1.21
CA GLY A 26 -7.86 6.61 2.46
C GLY A 26 -6.46 7.19 2.28
N TYR A 27 -5.81 7.49 3.40
CA TYR A 27 -4.47 8.10 3.40
C TYR A 27 -3.41 7.13 3.87
N VAL A 28 -2.38 6.94 3.04
CA VAL A 28 -1.16 6.23 3.43
C VAL A 28 -0.23 7.24 4.07
N LEU A 29 -0.08 7.16 5.39
CA LEU A 29 0.66 8.14 6.19
C LEU A 29 2.17 7.87 6.16
N ILE A 30 2.97 8.94 6.17
CA ILE A 30 4.43 8.84 6.32
C ILE A 30 4.76 8.10 7.62
N GLY A 31 5.69 7.15 7.55
CA GLY A 31 6.12 6.34 8.68
C GLY A 31 5.27 5.09 8.93
N SER A 32 4.18 4.90 8.19
CA SER A 32 3.46 3.63 8.20
C SER A 32 4.34 2.48 7.68
N ILE A 33 4.13 1.29 8.24
CA ILE A 33 4.94 0.09 8.01
C ILE A 33 4.09 -0.97 7.31
N TRP A 34 4.64 -1.54 6.26
CA TRP A 34 3.94 -2.42 5.34
C TRP A 34 4.79 -3.65 5.02
N GLU A 35 4.14 -4.73 4.64
CA GLU A 35 4.78 -5.96 4.17
C GLU A 35 4.22 -6.34 2.81
N ILE A 36 5.08 -6.75 1.88
CA ILE A 36 4.64 -7.29 0.60
C ILE A 36 4.14 -8.72 0.82
N CYS A 37 2.87 -8.95 0.53
CA CYS A 37 2.25 -10.28 0.68
C CYS A 37 2.27 -11.08 -0.61
N ASP A 38 2.10 -10.42 -1.75
CA ASP A 38 2.21 -11.05 -3.07
C ASP A 38 2.84 -10.08 -4.07
N TYR A 39 3.65 -10.64 -4.97
CA TYR A 39 4.27 -9.94 -6.08
C TYR A 39 3.65 -10.52 -7.33
N ASP A 40 2.55 -9.94 -7.79
CA ASP A 40 1.97 -10.37 -9.05
C ASP A 40 2.82 -9.79 -10.19
N TYR A 41 3.88 -10.54 -10.54
CA TYR A 41 4.84 -10.19 -11.59
C TYR A 41 4.18 -10.02 -12.97
N THR A 42 2.93 -10.48 -13.12
CA THR A 42 2.21 -10.48 -14.39
C THR A 42 1.38 -9.23 -14.66
N ASP A 43 0.91 -8.51 -13.62
CA ASP A 43 0.06 -7.32 -13.80
C ASP A 43 0.71 -6.00 -13.33
N GLY A 44 1.87 -6.06 -12.67
CA GLY A 44 2.67 -4.87 -12.37
C GLY A 44 2.28 -4.12 -11.10
N ASP A 45 1.30 -4.64 -10.37
CA ASP A 45 0.87 -4.14 -9.06
C ASP A 45 1.56 -4.88 -7.90
N VAL A 46 1.70 -4.18 -6.79
CA VAL A 46 2.37 -4.61 -5.56
C VAL A 46 1.31 -4.65 -4.46
N HIS A 47 1.09 -5.83 -3.89
CA HIS A 47 0.16 -6.03 -2.79
C HIS A 47 0.88 -5.85 -1.45
N LEU A 48 0.47 -4.83 -0.69
CA LEU A 48 1.06 -4.46 0.60
C LEU A 48 0.02 -4.63 1.72
N ALA A 49 0.31 -5.47 2.71
CA ALA A 49 -0.47 -5.50 3.95
C ALA A 49 0.09 -4.49 4.96
N LEU A 50 -0.82 -3.80 5.65
CA LEU A 50 -0.43 -2.87 6.71
C LEU A 50 0.02 -3.65 7.94
N ILE A 51 1.17 -3.27 8.48
CA ILE A 51 1.67 -3.73 9.78
C ILE A 51 1.34 -2.72 10.89
N SER A 52 1.55 -1.42 10.64
CA SER A 52 1.24 -0.37 11.62
C SER A 52 1.29 1.05 11.02
N GLY A 53 0.63 2.01 11.66
CA GLY A 53 0.82 3.45 11.39
C GLY A 53 -0.13 4.06 10.36
N CYS A 54 -1.19 3.35 10.00
CA CYS A 54 -2.32 3.84 9.22
C CYS A 54 -3.60 3.20 9.79
N ASP A 55 -4.71 3.93 9.88
CA ASP A 55 -5.97 3.37 10.38
C ASP A 55 -7.00 3.15 9.26
N ASP A 56 -6.72 3.67 8.06
CA ASP A 56 -7.66 3.68 6.93
C ASP A 56 -7.62 2.36 6.11
N PHE A 57 -6.52 1.61 6.19
CA PHE A 57 -6.26 0.45 5.34
C PHE A 57 -5.83 -0.78 6.13
N GLY A 58 -6.30 -1.96 5.71
CA GLY A 58 -5.71 -3.24 6.11
C GLY A 58 -4.65 -3.74 5.12
N TRP A 59 -4.84 -3.42 3.84
CA TRP A 59 -3.93 -3.70 2.74
C TRP A 59 -4.18 -2.71 1.61
N ILE A 60 -3.23 -2.57 0.69
CA ILE A 60 -3.33 -1.74 -0.52
C ILE A 60 -2.70 -2.47 -1.71
N GLU A 61 -3.19 -2.16 -2.91
CA GLU A 61 -2.57 -2.52 -4.18
C GLU A 61 -2.16 -1.25 -4.91
N ILE A 62 -0.88 -1.15 -5.28
CA ILE A 62 -0.32 0.01 -5.97
C ILE A 62 0.64 -0.44 -7.05
N THR A 63 0.86 0.38 -8.08
CA THR A 63 1.83 0.06 -9.13
C THR A 63 3.26 -0.03 -8.58
N GLN A 64 4.11 -0.81 -9.25
CA GLN A 64 5.54 -0.87 -8.90
C GLN A 64 6.26 0.48 -8.91
N GLU A 65 5.85 1.40 -9.80
CA GLU A 65 6.42 2.76 -9.86
C GLU A 65 6.05 3.52 -8.58
N HIS A 66 4.77 3.50 -8.22
CA HIS A 66 4.26 4.18 -7.03
C HIS A 66 4.87 3.59 -5.75
N PHE A 67 5.10 2.28 -5.72
CA PHE A 67 5.82 1.63 -4.62
C PHE A 67 7.26 2.14 -4.47
N LYS A 68 8.04 2.17 -5.56
CA LYS A 68 9.44 2.62 -5.53
C LYS A 68 9.60 4.09 -5.15
N GLU A 69 8.62 4.92 -5.49
CA GLU A 69 8.62 6.35 -5.17
C GLU A 69 8.28 6.63 -3.70
N ASN A 70 7.42 5.82 -3.08
CA ASN A 70 6.85 6.13 -1.77
C ASN A 70 7.29 5.20 -0.64
N PHE A 71 8.03 4.13 -0.91
CA PHE A 71 8.44 3.16 0.10
C PHE A 71 9.95 2.88 0.07
N ILE A 72 10.51 2.64 1.26
CA ILE A 72 11.89 2.17 1.43
C ILE A 72 11.90 0.88 2.24
N GLU A 73 12.81 -0.03 1.90
CA GLU A 73 13.04 -1.24 2.68
C GLU A 73 13.70 -0.89 4.02
N ILE A 74 13.20 -1.48 5.11
CA ILE A 74 13.72 -1.24 6.47
C ILE A 74 14.25 -2.51 7.15
N GLY A 75 14.29 -3.65 6.45
CA GLY A 75 14.77 -4.94 6.95
C GLY A 75 13.67 -5.82 7.58
N GLU A 76 14.09 -6.91 8.23
CA GLU A 76 13.22 -7.82 9.01
C GLU A 76 13.02 -7.34 10.46
#